data_AF-A0AA90Z1J8-F1
#
_entry.id   AF-A0AA90Z1J8-F1
#
_cell.length_a   1.000
_cell.length_b   1.000
_cell.length_c   1.000
_cell.angle_alpha   90.00
_cell.angle_beta   90.00
_cell.angle_gamma   90.00
#
_symmetry.space_group_name_H-M   'P 1'
#
loop_
_entity.id
_entity.type
_entity.pdbx_description
1 polymer ?
#
loop_
_entity_poly.entity_id
_entity_poly.type
_entity_poly.pdbx_seq_one_letter_code
_entity_poly.pdbx_strand_id
1 'polypeptide(L)'
;MSKNSEEKPPIWGAFCSALGTEYREAKEISGASGLVHPVEAIGVDDKGKRLVLVSSEHNPRISALMRGDVQATMPGMKVMVARPLAIDLAYAAKKMFFTEEGTIDVSKLLQVASILQMEDEKKEDMFKELFGEPASQLIMSVYLSSLPAKTHILNVVEQFGFLDWSKVAKPKDSNFIQTATDLLTQFSNMDNLAGDREQGICPVPTYELTESDWDLFHQNKHVDEIQARLRDLDIYQYFFPPADSLALGLIDRGLATEGEVLDGFELAQTQGHQLSENAIVPDVDGLFEIVEALKANGYAIEGEFSTELTDQGRAVRKVVNIRPSEGLIAKISRVMSVKVDLNLKDLLGPK
;
A
#
# COMPACT_ATOMS: atom_id res chain seq x y z
N MET A 1 19.19 17.23 -19.75
CA MET A 1 19.06 16.02 -18.91
C MET A 1 20.40 15.29 -18.94
N SER A 2 21.15 15.33 -17.85
CA SER A 2 22.52 14.79 -17.82
C SER A 2 22.48 13.26 -17.78
N LYS A 3 23.24 12.63 -18.69
CA LYS A 3 23.49 11.19 -18.78
C LYS A 3 24.42 10.72 -17.64
N ASN A 4 23.95 10.68 -16.41
CA ASN A 4 24.62 9.96 -15.31
C ASN A 4 23.57 9.13 -14.57
N SER A 5 23.19 8.02 -15.19
CA SER A 5 22.24 7.04 -14.64
C SER A 5 22.93 5.90 -13.88
N GLU A 6 24.23 6.03 -13.57
CA GLU A 6 25.06 4.91 -13.07
C GLU A 6 25.44 4.98 -11.58
N GLU A 7 24.97 5.94 -10.77
CA GLU A 7 25.51 6.09 -9.39
C GLU A 7 24.48 6.42 -8.28
N LYS A 8 23.19 6.19 -8.49
CA LYS A 8 22.21 6.32 -7.40
C LYS A 8 21.86 4.93 -6.86
N PRO A 9 22.38 4.53 -5.67
CA PRO A 9 22.09 3.21 -5.09
C PRO A 9 20.60 3.09 -4.75
N PRO A 10 19.99 1.90 -4.82
CA PRO A 10 18.55 1.75 -4.58
C PRO A 10 18.12 2.36 -3.23
N ILE A 11 16.95 3.00 -3.20
CA ILE A 11 16.38 3.64 -1.98
C ILE A 11 16.14 2.67 -0.81
N TRP A 12 16.25 1.37 -1.08
CA TRP A 12 15.92 0.33 -0.12
C TRP A 12 16.89 0.23 1.05
N GLY A 13 18.13 0.71 0.91
CA GLY A 13 19.04 0.83 2.05
C GLY A 13 18.48 1.77 3.13
N ALA A 14 18.06 2.96 2.71
CA ALA A 14 17.40 3.95 3.57
C ALA A 14 16.07 3.45 4.13
N PHE A 15 15.26 2.80 3.29
CA PHE A 15 14.02 2.17 3.73
C PHE A 15 14.27 1.15 4.86
N CYS A 16 15.21 0.21 4.66
CA CYS A 16 15.55 -0.79 5.67
C CYS A 16 16.09 -0.15 6.96
N SER A 17 16.98 0.85 6.85
CA SER A 17 17.51 1.57 8.01
C SER A 17 16.41 2.31 8.78
N ALA A 18 15.47 2.96 8.08
CA ALA A 18 14.34 3.63 8.71
C ALA A 18 13.41 2.67 9.47
N LEU A 19 13.32 1.42 9.05
CA LEU A 19 12.59 0.37 9.77
C LEU A 19 13.40 -0.30 10.89
N GLY A 20 14.61 0.18 11.17
CA GLY A 20 15.51 -0.40 12.17
C GLY A 20 16.04 -1.77 11.78
N THR A 21 16.21 -2.03 10.48
CA THR A 21 16.73 -3.30 9.95
C THR A 21 18.08 -3.09 9.25
N GLU A 22 18.95 -4.09 9.31
CA GLU A 22 20.19 -4.14 8.55
C GLU A 22 19.88 -4.46 7.09
N TYR A 23 20.26 -3.56 6.17
CA TYR A 23 20.14 -3.79 4.74
C TYR A 23 21.15 -4.84 4.26
N ARG A 24 20.66 -5.87 3.58
CA ARG A 24 21.47 -6.87 2.88
C ARG A 24 21.15 -6.84 1.40
N GLU A 25 22.15 -6.56 0.59
CA GLU A 25 22.03 -6.53 -0.86
C GLU A 25 21.87 -7.97 -1.38
N ALA A 26 20.66 -8.29 -1.82
CA ALA A 26 20.34 -9.54 -2.50
C ALA A 26 19.24 -9.24 -3.53
N LYS A 27 19.30 -9.94 -4.66
CA LYS A 27 18.29 -9.82 -5.73
C LYS A 27 17.28 -10.95 -5.73
N GLU A 28 17.54 -12.01 -4.97
CA GLU A 28 16.74 -13.21 -4.92
C GLU A 28 16.78 -13.82 -3.52
N ILE A 29 15.71 -14.51 -3.14
CA ILE A 29 15.63 -15.31 -1.91
C ILE A 29 14.94 -16.65 -2.19
N SER A 30 15.54 -17.73 -1.71
CA SER A 30 14.97 -19.08 -1.88
C SER A 30 13.98 -19.39 -0.74
N GLY A 31 12.81 -19.93 -1.11
CA GLY A 31 11.83 -20.44 -0.16
C GLY A 31 11.92 -21.96 0.05
N ALA A 32 11.09 -22.47 0.97
CA ALA A 32 11.13 -23.87 1.40
C ALA A 32 10.62 -24.82 0.31
N SER A 33 9.78 -24.31 -0.60
CA SER A 33 9.31 -24.99 -1.79
C SER A 33 10.40 -25.23 -2.85
N GLY A 34 11.58 -24.60 -2.69
CA GLY A 34 12.63 -24.56 -3.69
C GLY A 34 12.43 -23.47 -4.76
N LEU A 35 11.33 -22.71 -4.69
CA LEU A 35 11.14 -21.53 -5.53
C LEU A 35 12.11 -20.43 -5.12
N VAL A 36 12.60 -19.71 -6.12
CA VAL A 36 13.45 -18.54 -5.96
C VAL A 36 12.62 -17.32 -6.28
N HIS A 37 12.51 -16.41 -5.31
CA HIS A 37 11.68 -15.22 -5.40
C HIS A 37 12.57 -13.99 -5.61
N PRO A 38 12.26 -13.13 -6.59
CA PRO A 38 13.02 -11.91 -6.84
C PRO A 38 12.69 -10.84 -5.79
N VAL A 39 13.72 -10.18 -5.26
CA VAL A 39 13.62 -9.13 -4.26
C VAL A 39 14.48 -7.93 -4.64
N GLU A 40 14.04 -6.74 -4.26
CA GLU A 40 14.83 -5.52 -4.38
C GLU A 40 15.78 -5.34 -3.20
N ALA A 41 15.38 -5.85 -2.03
CA ALA A 41 16.12 -5.73 -0.78
C ALA A 41 15.67 -6.73 0.27
N ILE A 42 16.60 -7.02 1.19
CA ILE A 42 16.35 -7.78 2.40
C ILE A 42 16.79 -6.95 3.60
N GLY A 43 15.85 -6.59 4.48
CA GLY A 43 16.11 -5.98 5.78
C GLY A 43 16.07 -7.02 6.88
N VAL A 44 17.13 -7.14 7.68
CA VAL A 44 17.22 -8.12 8.78
C VAL A 44 17.28 -7.41 10.13
N ASP A 45 16.42 -7.81 11.06
CA ASP A 45 16.50 -7.43 12.47
C ASP A 45 16.62 -8.71 13.31
N ASP A 46 17.86 -9.08 13.62
CA ASP A 46 18.19 -10.29 14.37
C ASP A 46 17.71 -10.27 15.82
N LYS A 47 17.55 -9.07 16.41
CA LYS A 47 17.09 -8.88 17.80
C LYS A 47 15.58 -9.04 17.89
N GLY A 48 14.83 -8.38 17.01
CA GLY A 48 13.39 -8.50 16.89
C GLY A 48 12.93 -9.78 16.18
N LYS A 49 13.87 -10.54 15.61
CA LYS A 49 13.61 -11.72 14.76
C LYS A 49 12.70 -11.36 13.59
N ARG A 50 12.96 -10.25 12.91
CA ARG A 50 12.16 -9.77 11.78
C ARG A 50 12.96 -9.83 10.49
N LEU A 51 12.29 -10.22 9.42
CA LEU A 51 12.81 -10.20 8.06
C LEU A 51 11.86 -9.37 7.20
N VAL A 52 12.31 -8.22 6.72
CA VAL A 52 11.57 -7.37 5.80
C VAL A 52 12.06 -7.65 4.38
N LEU A 53 11.19 -8.17 3.52
CA LEU A 53 11.50 -8.37 2.11
C LEU A 53 10.84 -7.26 1.29
N VAL A 54 11.63 -6.60 0.44
CA VAL A 54 11.07 -5.73 -0.61
C VAL A 54 10.94 -6.57 -1.87
N SER A 55 9.71 -6.95 -2.21
CA SER A 55 9.40 -7.84 -3.33
C SER A 55 9.59 -7.14 -4.67
N SER A 56 10.21 -7.82 -5.64
CA SER A 56 10.22 -7.37 -7.05
C SER A 56 9.05 -7.90 -7.87
N GLU A 57 8.16 -8.67 -7.24
CA GLU A 57 7.01 -9.28 -7.90
C GLU A 57 5.96 -8.24 -8.29
N HIS A 58 5.39 -8.42 -9.49
CA HIS A 58 4.31 -7.56 -9.99
C HIS A 58 2.97 -7.87 -9.29
N ASN A 59 2.74 -9.12 -8.90
CA ASN A 59 1.45 -9.56 -8.39
C ASN A 59 1.44 -9.69 -6.84
N PRO A 60 0.43 -9.12 -6.14
CA PRO A 60 0.28 -9.26 -4.70
C PRO A 60 0.21 -10.70 -4.18
N ARG A 61 -0.44 -11.60 -4.93
CA ARG A 61 -0.59 -13.02 -4.53
C ARG A 61 0.73 -13.76 -4.57
N ILE A 62 1.58 -13.46 -5.56
CA ILE A 62 2.92 -14.04 -5.64
C ILE A 62 3.79 -13.51 -4.49
N SER A 63 3.71 -12.22 -4.16
CA SER A 63 4.39 -11.66 -2.99
C SER A 63 3.92 -12.29 -1.66
N ALA A 64 2.64 -12.62 -1.56
CA ALA A 64 2.10 -13.31 -0.40
C ALA A 64 2.55 -14.78 -0.32
N LEU A 65 2.68 -15.46 -1.47
CA LEU A 65 3.27 -16.78 -1.57
C LEU A 65 4.74 -16.75 -1.14
N MET A 66 5.53 -15.81 -1.66
CA MET A 66 6.92 -15.57 -1.24
C MET A 66 7.03 -15.45 0.28
N ARG A 67 6.17 -14.64 0.91
CA ARG A 67 6.15 -14.50 2.37
C ARG A 67 6.02 -15.85 3.07
N GLY A 68 4.99 -16.63 2.70
CA GLY A 68 4.73 -17.93 3.33
C GLY A 68 5.86 -18.93 3.11
N ASP A 69 6.43 -18.92 1.90
CA ASP A 69 7.49 -19.83 1.49
C ASP A 69 8.84 -19.54 2.18
N VAL A 70 9.20 -18.25 2.30
CA VAL A 70 10.38 -17.82 3.06
C VAL A 70 10.15 -18.02 4.56
N GLN A 71 8.96 -17.74 5.07
CA GLN A 71 8.60 -17.97 6.49
C GLN A 71 8.77 -19.44 6.89
N ALA A 72 8.44 -20.38 6.00
CA ALA A 72 8.65 -21.81 6.22
C ALA A 72 10.14 -22.20 6.22
N THR A 73 10.98 -21.45 5.50
CA THR A 73 12.45 -21.68 5.46
C THR A 73 13.12 -21.19 6.74
N MET A 74 12.62 -20.11 7.33
CA MET A 74 13.18 -19.45 8.49
C MET A 74 12.14 -19.36 9.61
N PRO A 75 11.75 -20.49 10.26
CA PRO A 75 10.67 -20.50 11.25
C PRO A 75 10.95 -19.65 12.50
N GLY A 76 12.21 -19.34 12.77
CA GLY A 76 12.63 -18.46 13.86
C GLY A 76 12.57 -16.96 13.52
N MET A 77 12.25 -16.58 12.29
CA MET A 77 12.12 -15.20 11.82
C MET A 77 10.66 -14.88 11.52
N LYS A 78 10.26 -13.63 11.66
CA LYS A 78 8.93 -13.11 11.33
C LYS A 78 9.02 -12.37 10.01
N VAL A 79 8.50 -12.98 8.95
CA VAL A 79 8.66 -12.48 7.58
C VAL A 79 7.55 -11.51 7.22
N MET A 80 7.95 -10.28 6.90
CA MET A 80 7.10 -9.20 6.39
C MET A 80 7.50 -8.89 4.96
N VAL A 81 6.53 -8.48 4.14
CA VAL A 81 6.77 -8.19 2.72
C VAL A 81 6.19 -6.82 2.38
N ALA A 82 7.03 -6.00 1.77
CA ALA A 82 6.68 -4.76 1.13
C ALA A 82 6.77 -4.93 -0.39
N ARG A 83 5.87 -4.33 -1.16
CA ARG A 83 5.85 -4.41 -2.62
C ARG A 83 5.85 -3.01 -3.22
N PRO A 84 6.89 -2.59 -3.96
CA PRO A 84 6.93 -1.29 -4.60
C PRO A 84 5.93 -1.22 -5.76
N LEU A 85 5.23 -0.09 -5.84
CA LEU A 85 4.41 0.30 -6.99
C LEU A 85 4.93 1.62 -7.54
N ALA A 86 5.58 1.57 -8.69
CA ALA A 86 6.11 2.76 -9.37
C ALA A 86 5.11 3.43 -10.32
N ILE A 87 3.99 2.77 -10.62
CA ILE A 87 2.94 3.28 -11.51
C ILE A 87 1.58 2.95 -10.93
N ASP A 88 0.72 3.96 -10.85
CA ASP A 88 -0.68 3.84 -10.54
C ASP A 88 -1.48 4.69 -11.55
N LEU A 89 -2.27 4.02 -12.41
CA LEU A 89 -3.09 4.65 -13.44
C LEU A 89 -4.26 5.45 -12.84
N ALA A 90 -4.77 5.04 -11.67
CA ALA A 90 -5.82 5.77 -10.94
C ALA A 90 -5.27 7.08 -10.39
N TYR A 91 -4.10 7.04 -9.76
CA TYR A 91 -3.38 8.22 -9.26
C TYR A 91 -3.02 9.16 -10.41
N ALA A 92 -2.44 8.59 -11.48
CA ALA A 92 -2.09 9.30 -12.71
C ALA A 92 -3.33 10.01 -13.31
N ALA A 93 -4.45 9.29 -13.45
CA ALA A 93 -5.70 9.84 -13.95
C ALA A 93 -6.19 11.00 -13.09
N LYS A 94 -6.25 10.83 -11.76
CA LYS A 94 -6.67 11.86 -10.81
C LYS A 94 -5.83 13.13 -10.92
N LYS A 95 -4.50 12.99 -10.90
CA LYS A 95 -3.58 14.14 -10.95
C LYS A 95 -3.60 14.86 -12.30
N MET A 96 -3.73 14.12 -13.39
CA MET A 96 -3.65 14.70 -14.73
C MET A 96 -5.00 15.27 -15.21
N PHE A 97 -6.12 14.60 -14.92
CA PHE A 97 -7.40 14.87 -15.58
C PHE A 97 -8.54 15.27 -14.64
N PHE A 98 -8.33 15.33 -13.33
CA PHE A 98 -9.35 15.77 -12.38
C PHE A 98 -8.97 17.10 -11.73
N THR A 99 -9.98 17.88 -11.38
CA THR A 99 -9.86 19.11 -10.57
C THR A 99 -9.65 18.74 -9.09
N GLU A 100 -9.29 19.72 -8.27
CA GLU A 100 -9.20 19.55 -6.81
C GLU A 100 -10.54 19.14 -6.18
N GLU A 101 -11.65 19.49 -6.83
CA GLU A 101 -13.01 19.12 -6.44
C GLU A 101 -13.39 17.68 -6.86
N GLY A 102 -12.50 16.98 -7.57
CA GLY A 102 -12.73 15.60 -8.01
C GLY A 102 -13.63 15.46 -9.24
N THR A 103 -13.83 16.53 -10.02
CA THR A 103 -14.54 16.50 -11.30
C THR A 103 -13.55 16.42 -12.47
N ILE A 104 -13.98 15.83 -13.60
CA ILE A 104 -13.11 15.71 -14.78
C ILE A 104 -12.87 17.09 -15.41
N ASP A 105 -11.61 17.41 -15.65
CA ASP A 105 -11.18 18.59 -16.38
C ASP A 105 -11.36 18.36 -17.89
N VAL A 106 -12.57 18.67 -18.37
CA VAL A 106 -12.94 18.56 -19.79
C VAL A 106 -12.03 19.41 -20.68
N SER A 107 -11.48 20.51 -20.17
CA SER A 107 -10.58 21.37 -20.94
C SER A 107 -9.27 20.65 -21.28
N LYS A 108 -8.71 19.87 -20.33
CA LYS A 108 -7.53 19.03 -20.58
C LYS A 108 -7.85 17.90 -21.55
N LEU A 109 -9.03 17.29 -21.47
CA LEU A 109 -9.45 16.27 -22.44
C LEU A 109 -9.53 16.79 -23.88
N LEU A 110 -10.08 18.00 -24.06
CA LEU A 110 -10.13 18.65 -25.37
C LEU A 110 -8.73 18.97 -25.89
N GLN A 111 -7.84 19.46 -25.01
CA GLN A 111 -6.44 19.73 -25.36
C GLN A 111 -5.70 18.46 -25.77
N VAL A 112 -5.88 17.34 -25.06
CA VAL A 112 -5.33 16.04 -25.47
C VAL A 112 -5.87 15.61 -26.83
N ALA A 113 -7.19 15.73 -27.06
CA ALA A 113 -7.78 15.39 -28.36
C ALA A 113 -7.16 16.22 -29.50
N SER A 114 -6.86 17.50 -29.27
CA SER A 114 -6.16 18.36 -30.22
C SER A 114 -4.71 17.94 -30.43
N ILE A 115 -3.96 17.60 -29.36
CA ILE A 115 -2.56 17.16 -29.46
C ILE A 115 -2.44 15.84 -30.24
N LEU A 116 -3.35 14.89 -30.01
CA LEU A 116 -3.35 13.60 -30.71
C LEU A 116 -3.53 13.73 -32.23
N GLN A 117 -4.10 14.83 -32.70
CA GLN A 117 -4.28 15.14 -34.13
C GLN A 117 -3.06 15.84 -34.76
N MET A 118 -2.04 16.21 -33.97
CA MET A 118 -0.83 16.87 -34.46
C MET A 118 0.21 15.87 -35.01
N GLU A 119 1.29 16.38 -35.61
CA GLU A 119 2.45 15.58 -36.01
C GLU A 119 3.35 15.23 -34.81
N ASP A 120 4.04 14.08 -34.86
CA ASP A 120 4.67 13.44 -33.70
C ASP A 120 5.74 14.30 -33.00
N GLU A 121 6.53 15.10 -33.73
CA GLU A 121 7.61 15.92 -33.14
C GLU A 121 7.10 16.98 -32.16
N LYS A 122 5.85 17.45 -32.30
CA LYS A 122 5.26 18.47 -31.40
C LYS A 122 4.44 17.86 -30.26
N LYS A 123 4.12 16.56 -30.33
CA LYS A 123 3.29 15.91 -29.31
C LYS A 123 4.01 15.87 -27.97
N GLU A 124 5.27 15.44 -27.96
CA GLU A 124 6.00 15.21 -26.70
C GLU A 124 6.14 16.49 -25.87
N ASP A 125 6.52 17.60 -26.51
CA ASP A 125 6.67 18.89 -25.84
C ASP A 125 5.32 19.44 -25.34
N MET A 126 4.25 19.30 -26.13
CA MET A 126 2.91 19.74 -25.71
C MET A 126 2.31 18.87 -24.61
N PHE A 127 2.57 17.55 -24.60
CA PHE A 127 2.16 16.67 -23.51
C PHE A 127 2.89 17.03 -22.21
N LYS A 128 4.19 17.35 -22.29
CA LYS A 128 4.96 17.85 -21.14
C LYS A 128 4.45 19.20 -20.65
N GLU A 129 4.09 20.11 -21.54
CA GLU A 129 3.52 21.41 -21.16
C GLU A 129 2.14 21.26 -20.50
N LEU A 130 1.28 20.38 -21.05
CA LEU A 130 -0.08 20.18 -20.57
C LEU A 130 -0.16 19.51 -19.19
N PHE A 131 0.67 18.48 -18.97
CA PHE A 131 0.64 17.69 -17.74
C PHE A 131 1.76 18.01 -16.77
N GLY A 132 2.74 18.80 -17.19
CA GLY A 132 3.78 19.38 -16.36
C GLY A 132 4.40 18.40 -15.36
N GLU A 133 4.38 18.82 -14.10
CA GLU A 133 4.95 18.10 -12.97
C GLU A 133 4.33 16.69 -12.75
N PRO A 134 3.00 16.49 -12.72
CA PRO A 134 2.39 15.15 -12.60
C PRO A 134 2.91 14.09 -13.59
N ALA A 135 3.04 14.42 -14.88
CA ALA A 135 3.57 13.46 -15.86
C ALA A 135 5.06 13.19 -15.63
N SER A 136 5.83 14.22 -15.28
CA SER A 136 7.25 14.07 -14.97
C SER A 136 7.48 13.18 -13.74
N GLN A 137 6.65 13.30 -12.70
CA GLN A 137 6.74 12.49 -11.48
C GLN A 137 6.49 11.01 -11.76
N LEU A 138 5.53 10.67 -12.61
CA LEU A 138 5.26 9.28 -13.01
C LEU A 138 6.45 8.67 -13.77
N ILE A 139 6.96 9.38 -14.77
CA ILE A 139 8.13 8.92 -15.55
C ILE A 139 9.35 8.78 -14.64
N MET A 140 9.57 9.77 -13.78
CA MET A 140 10.67 9.78 -12.82
C MET A 140 10.58 8.59 -11.86
N SER A 141 9.38 8.30 -11.34
CA SER A 141 9.17 7.18 -10.42
C SER A 141 9.48 5.84 -11.05
N VAL A 142 9.17 5.65 -12.34
CA VAL A 142 9.56 4.45 -13.09
C VAL A 142 11.08 4.42 -13.32
N TYR A 143 11.66 5.55 -13.71
CA TYR A 143 13.09 5.65 -14.01
C TYR A 143 13.99 5.44 -12.79
N LEU A 144 13.58 5.96 -11.64
CA LEU A 144 14.28 5.81 -10.37
C LEU A 144 13.92 4.51 -9.63
N SER A 145 12.90 3.78 -10.10
CA SER A 145 12.59 2.47 -9.57
C SER A 145 13.68 1.48 -9.99
N SER A 146 14.15 0.68 -9.03
CA SER A 146 15.06 -0.43 -9.30
C SER A 146 14.34 -1.69 -9.81
N LEU A 147 13.01 -1.65 -9.95
CA LEU A 147 12.21 -2.78 -10.41
C LEU A 147 12.54 -3.15 -11.87
N PRO A 148 12.45 -4.44 -12.24
CA PRO A 148 12.59 -4.85 -13.63
C PRO A 148 11.55 -4.19 -14.54
N ALA A 149 11.94 -3.80 -15.76
CA ALA A 149 11.03 -3.20 -16.75
C ALA A 149 9.76 -4.05 -17.01
N LYS A 150 9.91 -5.38 -17.00
CA LYS A 150 8.80 -6.33 -17.11
C LYS A 150 7.77 -6.15 -15.99
N THR A 151 8.20 -5.89 -14.76
CA THR A 151 7.31 -5.67 -13.61
C THR A 151 6.43 -4.44 -13.83
N HIS A 152 6.99 -3.34 -14.36
CA HIS A 152 6.20 -2.15 -14.69
C HIS A 152 5.14 -2.43 -15.76
N ILE A 153 5.52 -3.12 -16.84
CA ILE A 153 4.59 -3.47 -17.93
C ILE A 153 3.46 -4.36 -17.42
N LEU A 154 3.79 -5.40 -16.66
CA LEU A 154 2.80 -6.31 -16.11
C LEU A 154 1.86 -5.61 -15.10
N ASN A 155 2.39 -4.74 -14.25
CA ASN A 155 1.56 -3.93 -13.34
C ASN A 155 0.55 -3.08 -14.12
N VAL A 156 0.97 -2.43 -15.21
CA VAL A 156 0.07 -1.64 -16.06
C VAL A 156 -1.01 -2.53 -16.69
N VAL A 157 -0.62 -3.68 -17.24
CA VAL A 157 -1.56 -4.64 -17.84
C VAL A 157 -2.58 -5.16 -16.82
N GLU A 158 -2.14 -5.48 -15.60
CA GLU A 158 -3.02 -5.90 -14.51
C GLU A 158 -4.04 -4.81 -14.16
N GLN A 159 -3.61 -3.54 -14.09
CA GLN A 159 -4.51 -2.40 -13.84
C GLN A 159 -5.58 -2.28 -14.94
N PHE A 160 -5.22 -2.40 -16.22
CA PHE A 160 -6.20 -2.44 -17.31
C PHE A 160 -7.15 -3.66 -17.23
N GLY A 161 -6.68 -4.77 -16.66
CA GLY A 161 -7.47 -5.98 -16.44
C GLY A 161 -8.61 -5.80 -15.44
N PHE A 162 -8.53 -4.81 -14.54
CA PHE A 162 -9.59 -4.50 -13.58
C PHE A 162 -10.71 -3.61 -14.13
N LEU A 163 -10.53 -3.05 -15.34
CA LEU A 163 -11.56 -2.22 -15.96
C LEU A 163 -12.75 -3.06 -16.41
N ASP A 164 -13.94 -2.52 -16.16
CA ASP A 164 -15.18 -3.07 -16.70
C ASP A 164 -15.38 -2.51 -18.11
N TRP A 165 -14.80 -3.19 -19.09
CA TRP A 165 -14.89 -2.84 -20.51
C TRP A 165 -16.33 -2.84 -21.04
N SER A 166 -17.29 -3.44 -20.33
CA SER A 166 -18.71 -3.37 -20.71
C SER A 166 -19.33 -2.00 -20.43
N LYS A 167 -18.76 -1.25 -19.48
CA LYS A 167 -19.18 0.10 -19.09
C LYS A 167 -18.43 1.21 -19.81
N VAL A 168 -17.47 0.87 -20.67
CA VAL A 168 -16.78 1.84 -21.53
C VAL A 168 -17.54 1.92 -22.85
N ALA A 169 -18.03 3.11 -23.21
CA ALA A 169 -18.71 3.30 -24.48
C ALA A 169 -17.81 2.87 -25.65
N LYS A 170 -18.33 1.99 -26.52
CA LYS A 170 -17.56 1.47 -27.66
C LYS A 170 -17.21 2.61 -28.62
N PRO A 171 -16.00 2.60 -29.21
CA PRO A 171 -15.57 3.66 -30.14
C PRO A 171 -16.47 3.84 -31.38
N LYS A 172 -17.30 2.84 -31.71
CA LYS A 172 -18.24 2.91 -32.83
C LYS A 172 -19.55 3.67 -32.50
N ASP A 173 -19.88 3.82 -31.22
CA ASP A 173 -21.19 4.30 -30.77
C ASP A 173 -21.11 5.65 -30.03
N SER A 174 -19.91 6.21 -29.83
CA SER A 174 -19.68 7.41 -29.02
C SER A 174 -18.51 8.28 -29.52
N ASN A 175 -18.52 9.57 -29.20
CA ASN A 175 -17.38 10.47 -29.45
C ASN A 175 -16.25 10.15 -28.45
N PHE A 176 -14.99 10.33 -28.87
CA PHE A 176 -13.78 10.13 -28.08
C PHE A 176 -13.87 10.67 -26.64
N ILE A 177 -14.48 11.84 -26.45
CA ILE A 177 -14.65 12.47 -25.13
C ILE A 177 -15.47 11.60 -24.18
N GLN A 178 -16.53 10.93 -24.65
CA GLN A 178 -17.33 10.04 -23.80
C GLN A 178 -16.53 8.81 -23.40
N THR A 179 -15.87 8.13 -24.35
CA THR A 179 -15.01 6.97 -24.06
C THR A 179 -13.89 7.33 -23.08
N ALA A 180 -13.25 8.49 -23.25
CA ALA A 180 -12.21 8.96 -22.35
C ALA A 180 -12.76 9.28 -20.95
N THR A 181 -13.94 9.91 -20.87
CA THR A 181 -14.62 10.22 -19.60
C THR A 181 -14.99 8.95 -18.85
N ASP A 182 -15.57 7.95 -19.53
CA ASP A 182 -15.94 6.66 -18.94
C ASP A 182 -14.70 5.95 -18.38
N LEU A 183 -13.62 5.89 -19.17
CA LEU A 183 -12.37 5.25 -18.80
C LEU A 183 -11.67 5.97 -17.63
N LEU A 184 -11.61 7.31 -17.65
CA LEU A 184 -11.04 8.08 -16.55
C LEU A 184 -11.86 7.96 -15.26
N THR A 185 -13.19 7.91 -15.37
CA THR A 185 -14.08 7.69 -14.22
C THR A 185 -13.88 6.30 -13.62
N GLN A 186 -13.70 5.27 -14.46
CA GLN A 186 -13.36 3.95 -13.94
C GLN A 186 -12.00 3.95 -13.25
N PHE A 187 -10.96 4.51 -13.88
CA PHE A 187 -9.63 4.61 -13.27
C PHE A 187 -9.66 5.41 -11.97
N SER A 188 -10.37 6.53 -11.88
CA SER A 188 -10.40 7.32 -10.64
C SER A 188 -11.03 6.56 -9.47
N ASN A 189 -11.90 5.58 -9.75
CA ASN A 189 -12.53 4.76 -8.73
C ASN A 189 -11.74 3.49 -8.40
N MET A 190 -10.65 3.21 -9.12
CA MET A 190 -9.79 2.07 -8.82
C MET A 190 -8.90 2.34 -7.61
N ASP A 191 -8.68 1.28 -6.85
CA ASP A 191 -7.73 1.23 -5.75
C ASP A 191 -6.68 0.16 -6.07
N ASN A 192 -5.58 0.59 -6.68
CA ASN A 192 -4.53 -0.32 -7.14
C ASN A 192 -3.72 -0.93 -6.00
N LEU A 193 -3.81 -0.36 -4.80
CA LEU A 193 -3.15 -0.88 -3.60
C LEU A 193 -4.02 -1.96 -2.91
N ALA A 194 -5.32 -2.03 -3.21
CA ALA A 194 -6.26 -2.93 -2.56
C ALA A 194 -5.82 -4.40 -2.61
N GLY A 195 -5.28 -4.84 -3.75
CA GLY A 195 -4.79 -6.21 -3.90
C GLY A 195 -3.69 -6.58 -2.91
N ASP A 196 -2.75 -5.67 -2.63
CA ASP A 196 -1.71 -5.87 -1.61
C ASP A 196 -2.30 -5.93 -0.22
N ARG A 197 -3.16 -4.96 0.10
CA ARG A 197 -3.78 -4.86 1.42
C ARG A 197 -4.61 -6.09 1.72
N GLU A 198 -5.39 -6.56 0.76
CA GLU A 198 -6.10 -7.83 0.86
C GLU A 198 -5.16 -9.00 1.13
N GLN A 199 -3.99 -9.09 0.50
CA GLN A 199 -3.04 -10.18 0.80
C GLN A 199 -2.23 -9.97 2.09
N GLY A 200 -2.45 -8.85 2.77
CA GLY A 200 -1.71 -8.44 3.94
C GLY A 200 -0.26 -8.10 3.64
N ILE A 201 0.02 -7.63 2.42
CA ILE A 201 1.31 -7.13 1.96
C ILE A 201 1.29 -5.61 2.13
N CYS A 202 2.44 -5.01 2.42
CA CYS A 202 2.57 -3.56 2.48
C CYS A 202 2.83 -3.01 1.07
N PRO A 203 1.88 -2.34 0.42
CA PRO A 203 2.18 -1.62 -0.80
C PRO A 203 3.07 -0.41 -0.49
N VAL A 204 4.10 -0.18 -1.30
CA VAL A 204 4.98 0.99 -1.22
C VAL A 204 4.74 1.84 -2.47
N PRO A 205 3.87 2.87 -2.41
CA PRO A 205 3.51 3.67 -3.57
C PRO A 205 4.66 4.63 -3.95
N THR A 206 5.70 4.11 -4.60
CA THR A 206 6.85 4.94 -5.01
C THR A 206 6.49 5.98 -6.06
N TYR A 207 5.32 5.86 -6.71
CA TYR A 207 4.77 6.91 -7.57
C TYR A 207 4.33 8.19 -6.82
N GLU A 208 4.21 8.15 -5.48
CA GLU A 208 3.94 9.33 -4.64
C GLU A 208 5.21 10.03 -4.15
N LEU A 209 6.40 9.52 -4.52
CA LEU A 209 7.68 10.11 -4.14
C LEU A 209 8.06 11.24 -5.11
N THR A 210 8.27 12.42 -4.54
CA THR A 210 8.81 13.61 -5.22
C THR A 210 10.31 13.48 -5.46
N GLU A 211 10.91 14.33 -6.30
CA GLU A 211 12.37 14.34 -6.51
C GLU A 211 13.14 14.56 -5.20
N SER A 212 12.65 15.43 -4.32
CA SER A 212 13.21 15.62 -2.98
C SER A 212 13.09 14.38 -2.09
N ASP A 213 11.99 13.62 -2.22
CA ASP A 213 11.86 12.34 -1.52
C ASP A 213 12.91 11.36 -2.03
N TRP A 214 13.06 11.21 -3.34
CA TRP A 214 14.09 10.34 -3.90
C TRP A 214 15.48 10.73 -3.40
N ASP A 215 15.84 12.01 -3.45
CA ASP A 215 17.15 12.47 -2.97
C ASP A 215 17.34 12.23 -1.47
N LEU A 216 16.31 12.43 -0.64
CA LEU A 216 16.32 12.10 0.79
C LEU A 216 16.66 10.63 1.03
N PHE A 217 16.00 9.71 0.32
CA PHE A 217 16.23 8.28 0.46
C PHE A 217 17.60 7.84 -0.08
N HIS A 218 18.07 8.41 -1.19
CA HIS A 218 19.40 8.08 -1.73
C HIS A 218 20.55 8.51 -0.80
N GLN A 219 20.37 9.61 -0.06
CA GLN A 219 21.39 10.09 0.86
C GLN A 219 21.60 9.16 2.05
N ASN A 220 20.53 8.51 2.53
CA ASN A 220 20.54 7.59 3.68
C ASN A 220 21.28 8.15 4.93
N LYS A 221 21.09 9.45 5.21
CA LYS A 221 21.72 10.13 6.36
C LYS A 221 20.72 10.61 7.40
N HIS A 222 19.48 10.87 6.96
CA HIS A 222 18.44 11.54 7.75
C HIS A 222 17.32 10.55 8.07
N VAL A 223 17.63 9.55 8.90
CA VAL A 223 16.71 8.44 9.21
C VAL A 223 15.36 8.94 9.76
N ASP A 224 15.37 9.95 10.62
CA ASP A 224 14.14 10.51 11.22
C ASP A 224 13.25 11.19 10.16
N GLU A 225 13.85 11.88 9.18
CA GLU A 225 13.12 12.49 8.06
C GLU A 225 12.55 11.43 7.12
N ILE A 226 13.30 10.35 6.87
CA ILE A 226 12.81 9.20 6.10
C ILE A 226 11.64 8.53 6.82
N GLN A 227 11.74 8.33 8.14
CA GLN A 227 10.64 7.80 8.95
C GLN A 227 9.41 8.70 8.91
N ALA A 228 9.58 10.01 9.03
CA ALA A 228 8.48 10.97 8.90
C ALA A 228 7.80 10.83 7.54
N ARG A 229 8.57 10.76 6.45
CA ARG A 229 8.01 10.57 5.12
C ARG A 229 7.28 9.23 4.95
N LEU A 230 7.82 8.15 5.51
CA LEU A 230 7.14 6.85 5.53
C LEU A 230 5.85 6.88 6.35
N ARG A 231 5.76 7.71 7.40
CA ARG A 231 4.52 7.94 8.15
C ARG A 231 3.49 8.71 7.34
N ASP A 232 3.90 9.73 6.60
CA ASP A 232 3.00 10.51 5.73
C ASP A 232 2.38 9.64 4.62
N LEU A 233 3.10 8.61 4.17
CA LEU A 233 2.63 7.63 3.19
C LEU A 233 1.89 6.44 3.84
N ASP A 234 1.71 6.44 5.16
CA ASP A 234 1.12 5.34 5.95
C ASP A 234 1.85 3.99 5.80
N ILE A 235 3.11 4.01 5.35
CA ILE A 235 3.94 2.81 5.18
C ILE A 235 4.54 2.40 6.52
N TYR A 236 5.02 3.37 7.32
CA TYR A 236 5.67 3.08 8.60
C TYR A 236 4.73 2.35 9.56
N GLN A 237 3.46 2.75 9.56
CA GLN A 237 2.37 2.24 10.38
C GLN A 237 2.00 0.79 10.03
N TYR A 238 2.36 0.30 8.83
CA TYR A 238 2.27 -1.14 8.56
C TYR A 238 3.23 -1.92 9.46
N PHE A 239 4.47 -1.47 9.62
CA PHE A 239 5.49 -2.15 10.44
C PHE A 239 5.36 -1.82 11.93
N PHE A 240 5.00 -0.57 12.21
CA PHE A 240 4.88 -0.01 13.54
C PHE A 240 3.50 0.62 13.75
N PRO A 241 2.42 -0.18 13.84
CA PRO A 241 1.07 0.35 13.95
C PRO A 241 0.86 1.04 15.32
N PRO A 242 0.28 2.25 15.35
CA PRO A 242 -0.26 2.81 16.58
C PRO A 242 -1.31 1.87 17.17
N ALA A 243 -1.23 1.56 18.46
CA ALA A 243 -2.08 0.55 19.07
C ALA A 243 -3.57 0.92 19.00
N ASP A 244 -3.90 2.19 19.21
CA ASP A 244 -5.25 2.72 19.06
C ASP A 244 -5.81 2.68 17.62
N SER A 245 -4.97 2.98 16.64
CA SER A 245 -5.35 2.93 15.22
C SER A 245 -5.57 1.48 14.78
N LEU A 246 -4.75 0.55 15.30
CA LEU A 246 -4.96 -0.88 15.11
C LEU A 246 -6.27 -1.33 15.78
N ALA A 247 -6.53 -0.97 17.04
CA ALA A 247 -7.79 -1.31 17.72
C ALA A 247 -9.01 -0.81 16.95
N LEU A 248 -9.01 0.46 16.53
CA LEU A 248 -10.08 1.05 15.75
C LEU A 248 -10.29 0.30 14.43
N GLY A 249 -9.19 -0.09 13.77
CA GLY A 249 -9.22 -0.91 12.55
C GLY A 249 -9.76 -2.33 12.78
N LEU A 250 -9.46 -2.96 13.91
CA LEU A 250 -9.99 -4.28 14.27
C LEU A 250 -11.51 -4.20 14.54
N ILE A 251 -11.96 -3.18 15.26
CA ILE A 251 -13.39 -2.91 15.51
C ILE A 251 -14.13 -2.68 14.18
N ASP A 252 -13.56 -1.89 13.26
CA ASP A 252 -14.09 -1.66 11.90
C ASP A 252 -14.30 -2.97 11.12
N ARG A 253 -13.46 -3.98 11.38
CA ARG A 253 -13.52 -5.32 10.76
C ARG A 253 -14.38 -6.32 11.53
N GLY A 254 -15.10 -5.86 12.57
CA GLY A 254 -15.98 -6.69 13.39
C GLY A 254 -15.29 -7.46 14.52
N LEU A 255 -14.00 -7.24 14.76
CA LEU A 255 -13.28 -7.75 15.93
C LEU A 255 -13.46 -6.74 17.07
N ALA A 256 -14.56 -6.89 17.80
CA ALA A 256 -15.19 -5.79 18.50
C ALA A 256 -15.34 -6.02 20.02
N THR A 257 -14.90 -7.17 20.51
CA THR A 257 -14.72 -7.42 21.94
C THR A 257 -13.30 -7.06 22.38
N GLU A 258 -13.10 -6.68 23.65
CA GLU A 258 -11.77 -6.38 24.19
C GLU A 258 -10.79 -7.55 24.01
N GLY A 259 -11.28 -8.78 24.19
CA GLY A 259 -10.49 -9.99 23.98
C GLY A 259 -10.03 -10.16 22.54
N GLU A 260 -10.91 -9.94 21.55
CA GLU A 260 -10.54 -10.04 20.13
C GLU A 260 -9.55 -8.95 19.71
N VAL A 261 -9.68 -7.74 20.28
CA VAL A 261 -8.72 -6.65 20.03
C VAL A 261 -7.34 -7.02 20.60
N LEU A 262 -7.29 -7.57 21.83
CA LEU A 262 -6.06 -8.04 22.44
C LEU A 262 -5.41 -9.17 21.64
N ASP A 263 -6.19 -10.19 21.24
CA ASP A 263 -5.71 -11.26 20.38
C ASP A 263 -5.15 -10.71 19.05
N GLY A 264 -5.77 -9.66 18.52
CA GLY A 264 -5.29 -8.93 17.35
C GLY A 264 -3.92 -8.27 17.57
N PHE A 265 -3.70 -7.66 18.73
CA PHE A 265 -2.41 -7.08 19.13
C PHE A 265 -1.31 -8.15 19.24
N GLU A 266 -1.60 -9.26 19.92
CA GLU A 266 -0.68 -10.38 20.04
C GLU A 266 -0.36 -10.99 18.66
N LEU A 267 -1.38 -11.11 17.80
CA LEU A 267 -1.19 -11.60 16.45
C LEU A 267 -0.32 -10.67 15.60
N ALA A 268 -0.49 -9.35 15.72
CA ALA A 268 0.38 -8.38 15.06
C ALA A 268 1.84 -8.58 15.48
N GLN A 269 2.09 -8.70 16.79
CA GLN A 269 3.44 -8.87 17.33
C GLN A 269 4.09 -10.21 16.95
N THR A 270 3.32 -11.29 16.94
CA THR A 270 3.82 -12.61 16.49
C THR A 270 4.15 -12.63 15.00
N GLN A 271 3.48 -11.78 14.20
CA GLN A 271 3.76 -11.63 12.77
C GLN A 271 4.87 -10.64 12.42
N GLY A 272 5.50 -10.00 13.41
CA GLY A 272 6.68 -9.16 13.24
C GLY A 272 6.42 -7.66 13.36
N HIS A 273 5.17 -7.26 13.58
CA HIS A 273 4.82 -5.86 13.78
C HIS A 273 5.16 -5.43 15.21
N GLN A 274 5.53 -4.16 15.40
CA GLN A 274 5.84 -3.62 16.73
C GLN A 274 4.88 -2.48 17.02
N LEU A 275 4.04 -2.60 18.05
CA LEU A 275 3.09 -1.54 18.37
C LEU A 275 3.85 -0.24 18.70
N SER A 276 3.45 0.86 18.08
CA SER A 276 3.98 2.20 18.39
C SER A 276 3.08 2.92 19.38
N GLU A 277 3.53 4.12 19.78
CA GLU A 277 2.72 5.05 20.55
C GLU A 277 1.38 5.36 19.87
N ASN A 278 0.39 5.67 20.69
CA ASN A 278 -0.97 5.99 20.28
C ASN A 278 -1.02 7.30 19.49
N ALA A 279 -1.82 7.33 18.43
CA ALA A 279 -1.96 8.47 17.53
C ALA A 279 -3.28 9.25 17.72
N ILE A 280 -4.32 8.57 18.18
CA ILE A 280 -5.69 9.06 18.38
C ILE A 280 -5.95 9.40 19.85
N VAL A 281 -5.49 8.54 20.77
CA VAL A 281 -5.63 8.67 22.23
C VAL A 281 -4.25 8.63 22.91
N PRO A 282 -3.42 9.69 22.75
CA PRO A 282 -2.01 9.67 23.13
C PRO A 282 -1.77 9.53 24.65
N ASP A 283 -2.74 9.92 25.48
CA ASP A 283 -2.60 9.91 26.95
C ASP A 283 -2.84 8.53 27.58
N VAL A 284 -2.99 7.48 26.77
CA VAL A 284 -3.32 6.11 27.22
C VAL A 284 -2.13 5.20 27.03
N ASP A 285 -1.59 4.66 28.13
CA ASP A 285 -0.43 3.76 28.09
C ASP A 285 -0.83 2.28 28.04
N GLY A 286 -2.01 1.92 28.57
CA GLY A 286 -2.47 0.54 28.70
C GLY A 286 -3.24 0.03 27.49
N LEU A 287 -2.82 -1.10 26.90
CA LEU A 287 -3.53 -1.73 25.77
C LEU A 287 -5.02 -2.02 26.06
N PHE A 288 -5.33 -2.38 27.31
CA PHE A 288 -6.70 -2.64 27.77
C PHE A 288 -7.55 -1.38 27.86
N GLU A 289 -6.92 -0.22 28.09
CA GLU A 289 -7.61 1.05 28.27
C GLU A 289 -7.91 1.74 26.92
N ILE A 290 -7.27 1.28 25.83
CA ILE A 290 -7.43 1.87 24.50
C ILE A 290 -8.88 1.81 24.02
N VAL A 291 -9.56 0.67 24.16
CA VAL A 291 -10.95 0.53 23.69
C VAL A 291 -11.87 1.48 24.45
N GLU A 292 -11.72 1.55 25.78
CA GLU A 292 -12.48 2.46 26.63
C GLU A 292 -12.18 3.93 26.32
N ALA A 293 -10.92 4.27 26.04
CA ALA A 293 -10.55 5.62 25.62
C ALA A 293 -11.13 5.98 24.25
N LEU A 294 -11.17 5.05 23.29
CA LEU A 294 -11.83 5.25 22.00
C LEU A 294 -13.33 5.47 22.16
N LYS A 295 -13.99 4.76 23.09
CA LYS A 295 -15.40 4.99 23.44
C LYS A 295 -15.60 6.36 24.10
N ALA A 296 -14.78 6.70 25.09
CA ALA A 296 -14.86 7.97 25.83
C ALA A 296 -14.65 9.19 24.92
N ASN A 297 -13.82 9.06 23.88
CA ASN A 297 -13.58 10.10 22.89
C ASN A 297 -14.56 10.07 21.69
N GLY A 298 -15.57 9.20 21.74
CA GLY A 298 -16.65 9.16 20.75
C GLY A 298 -16.27 8.52 19.42
N TYR A 299 -15.17 7.78 19.32
CA TYR A 299 -14.80 7.04 18.10
C TYR A 299 -15.46 5.66 18.01
N ALA A 300 -15.77 5.08 19.17
CA ALA A 300 -16.47 3.81 19.29
C ALA A 300 -17.66 3.93 20.26
N ILE A 301 -18.60 2.99 20.21
CA ILE A 301 -19.74 2.91 21.10
C ILE A 301 -20.01 1.44 21.45
N GLU A 302 -20.53 1.20 22.64
CA GLU A 302 -20.98 -0.14 23.04
C GLU A 302 -22.34 -0.42 22.39
N GLY A 303 -22.38 -1.44 21.52
CA GLY A 303 -23.61 -2.00 20.96
C GLY A 303 -24.17 -3.14 21.82
N GLU A 304 -25.28 -3.74 21.38
CA GLU A 304 -25.97 -4.80 22.15
C GLU A 304 -25.11 -6.06 22.36
N PHE A 305 -24.22 -6.36 21.40
CA PHE A 305 -23.39 -7.58 21.43
C PHE A 305 -21.88 -7.31 21.28
N SER A 306 -21.50 -6.11 20.84
CA SER A 306 -20.11 -5.80 20.50
C SER A 306 -19.86 -4.28 20.45
N THR A 307 -18.61 -3.86 20.48
CA THR A 307 -18.23 -2.47 20.23
C THR A 307 -18.39 -2.12 18.75
N GLU A 308 -19.01 -0.98 18.42
CA GLU A 308 -19.18 -0.51 17.06
C GLU A 308 -18.50 0.84 16.86
N LEU A 309 -18.14 1.16 15.61
CA LEU A 309 -17.68 2.50 15.29
C LEU A 309 -18.84 3.51 15.29
N THR A 310 -18.56 4.71 15.79
CA THR A 310 -19.43 5.86 15.55
C THR A 310 -19.20 6.43 14.15
N ASP A 311 -19.97 7.45 13.75
CA ASP A 311 -19.71 8.17 12.50
C ASP A 311 -18.34 8.87 12.51
N GLN A 312 -17.88 9.33 13.67
CA GLN A 312 -16.56 9.91 13.84
C GLN A 312 -15.46 8.85 13.68
N GLY A 313 -15.62 7.67 14.29
CA GLY A 313 -14.70 6.54 14.08
C GLY A 313 -14.64 6.11 12.61
N ARG A 314 -15.79 5.99 11.95
CA ARG A 314 -15.88 5.69 10.52
C ARG A 314 -15.21 6.76 9.66
N ALA A 315 -15.33 8.03 10.01
CA ALA A 315 -14.68 9.13 9.30
C ALA A 315 -13.14 9.01 9.37
N VAL A 316 -12.59 8.72 10.55
CA VAL A 316 -11.14 8.44 10.71
C VAL A 316 -10.73 7.24 9.84
N ARG A 317 -11.48 6.14 9.94
CA ARG A 317 -11.20 4.90 9.18
C ARG A 317 -11.27 5.08 7.67
N LYS A 318 -12.17 5.93 7.17
CA LYS A 318 -12.29 6.22 5.73
C LYS A 318 -11.04 6.86 5.13
N VAL A 319 -10.20 7.53 5.93
CA VAL A 319 -8.95 8.13 5.45
C VAL A 319 -7.84 7.08 5.33
N VAL A 320 -7.83 6.08 6.21
CA VAL A 320 -6.75 5.09 6.34
C VAL A 320 -7.05 3.75 5.63
N ASN A 321 -8.31 3.45 5.32
CA ASN A 321 -8.70 2.16 4.72
C ASN A 321 -8.12 1.89 3.31
N ILE A 322 -7.70 2.94 2.60
CA ILE A 322 -7.03 2.84 1.29
C ILE A 322 -5.49 2.87 1.41
N ARG A 323 -4.96 3.07 2.62
CA ARG A 323 -3.53 3.31 2.87
C ARG A 323 -2.76 2.02 3.16
N PRO A 324 -1.42 1.99 2.95
CA PRO A 324 -0.62 0.77 3.11
C PRO A 324 -0.78 0.04 4.45
N SER A 325 -0.93 0.80 5.56
CA SER A 325 -1.15 0.28 6.91
C SER A 325 -2.33 -0.69 7.02
N GLU A 326 -3.37 -0.52 6.21
CA GLU A 326 -4.56 -1.38 6.23
C GLU A 326 -4.26 -2.84 5.81
N GLY A 327 -3.13 -3.10 5.15
CA GLY A 327 -2.68 -4.46 4.88
C GLY A 327 -2.49 -5.29 6.16
N LEU A 328 -2.02 -4.69 7.24
CA LEU A 328 -1.90 -5.39 8.52
C LEU A 328 -3.28 -5.79 9.07
N ILE A 329 -4.22 -4.84 9.11
CA ILE A 329 -5.57 -5.05 9.64
C ILE A 329 -6.28 -6.16 8.85
N ALA A 330 -6.25 -6.09 7.52
CA ALA A 330 -6.84 -7.13 6.67
C ALA A 330 -6.25 -8.53 6.93
N LYS A 331 -4.95 -8.62 7.21
CA LYS A 331 -4.27 -9.87 7.54
C LYS A 331 -4.72 -10.43 8.89
N ILE A 332 -4.73 -9.60 9.93
CA ILE A 332 -5.13 -10.01 11.29
C ILE A 332 -6.59 -10.47 11.26
N SER A 333 -7.49 -9.68 10.69
CA SER A 333 -8.91 -10.02 10.60
C SER A 333 -9.13 -11.36 9.89
N ARG A 334 -8.45 -11.61 8.77
CA ARG A 334 -8.56 -12.89 8.06
C ARG A 334 -8.13 -14.08 8.93
N VAL A 335 -6.99 -13.98 9.61
CA VAL A 335 -6.49 -15.08 10.45
C VAL A 335 -7.43 -15.34 11.61
N MET A 336 -7.98 -14.29 12.22
CA MET A 336 -8.95 -14.42 13.31
C MET A 336 -10.25 -15.07 12.84
N SER A 337 -10.81 -14.65 11.69
CA SER A 337 -12.00 -15.29 11.12
C SER A 337 -11.81 -16.80 10.86
N VAL A 338 -10.65 -17.19 10.31
CA VAL A 338 -10.34 -18.61 10.07
C VAL A 338 -10.24 -19.41 11.37
N LYS A 339 -9.65 -18.83 12.43
CA LYS A 339 -9.61 -19.48 13.76
C LYS A 339 -10.99 -19.71 14.34
N VAL A 340 -11.89 -18.73 14.23
CA VAL A 340 -13.29 -18.85 14.69
C VAL A 340 -14.02 -19.96 13.91
N ASP A 341 -13.87 -19.99 12.59
CA ASP A 341 -14.49 -21.03 11.75
C ASP A 341 -14.01 -22.45 12.08
N LEU A 342 -12.70 -22.62 12.37
CA LEU A 342 -12.14 -23.91 12.76
C LEU A 342 -12.67 -24.36 14.13
N ASN A 343 -12.66 -23.46 15.12
CA ASN A 343 -13.19 -23.76 16.44
C ASN A 343 -14.67 -24.17 16.38
N LEU A 344 -15.49 -23.48 15.57
CA LEU A 344 -16.90 -23.84 15.38
C LEU A 344 -17.09 -25.21 14.72
N LYS A 345 -16.28 -25.54 13.72
CA LYS A 345 -16.32 -26.87 13.07
C LYS A 345 -15.91 -27.98 14.02
N ASP A 346 -14.88 -27.76 14.84
CA ASP A 346 -14.42 -28.72 15.84
C ASP A 346 -15.46 -28.92 16.95
N LEU A 347 -16.20 -27.85 17.31
CA LEU A 347 -17.26 -27.89 18.33
C LEU A 347 -18.55 -28.55 17.83
N LEU A 348 -18.86 -28.41 16.54
CA LEU A 348 -20.07 -28.96 15.92
C LEU A 348 -19.89 -30.39 15.37
N GLY A 349 -18.64 -30.89 15.28
CA GLY A 349 -18.30 -32.23 14.82
C GLY A 349 -18.67 -32.48 13.35
N PRO A 350 -18.10 -33.52 12.70
CA PRO A 350 -18.60 -33.97 11.41
C PRO A 350 -20.00 -34.56 11.62
N LYS A 351 -21.00 -34.01 10.90
CA LYS A 351 -22.31 -34.65 10.78
C LYS A 351 -22.23 -35.97 10.04
#